data_AF-A0A954XY59-F1
#
_entry.id   AF-A0A954XY59-F1
#
_cell.length_a   1.000
_cell.length_b   1.000
_cell.length_c   1.000
_cell.angle_alpha   90.00
_cell.angle_beta   90.00
_cell.angle_gamma   90.00
#
_symmetry.space_group_name_H-M   'P 1'
#
loop_
_entity.id
_entity.type
_entity.pdbx_description
1 polymer ?
#
loop_
_entity_poly.entity_id
_entity_poly.type
_entity_poly.pdbx_seq_one_letter_code
_entity_poly.pdbx_strand_id
1 'polypeptide(L)'
;MAKEMVFLSGHNIYGMGTRRTKMVAQALRNLGLVRLLRFAMTKGKGYQDTTWDGVFYPFPLVEHVPMVRGRVGKLDAISTKTPAVNHYRGTSHLAVIGVKSSQEVVGDE
;
A
#
# COMPACT_ATOMS: atom_id res chain seq x y z
N MET A 1 6.18 -3.39 -23.32
CA MET A 1 5.95 -2.47 -22.19
C MET A 1 6.00 -3.12 -20.79
N ALA A 2 6.09 -4.45 -20.62
CA ALA A 2 5.99 -5.08 -19.30
C ALA A 2 7.31 -5.55 -18.65
N LYS A 3 8.48 -5.35 -19.29
CA LYS A 3 9.77 -5.88 -18.78
C LYS A 3 10.44 -5.00 -17.71
N GLU A 4 10.10 -3.71 -17.67
CA GLU A 4 10.84 -2.70 -16.90
C GLU A 4 9.96 -1.92 -15.90
N MET A 5 8.68 -2.30 -15.72
CA MET A 5 7.78 -1.53 -14.86
C MET A 5 6.79 -2.40 -14.10
N VAL A 6 6.54 -2.05 -12.83
CA VAL A 6 5.50 -2.62 -11.98
C VAL A 6 4.55 -1.53 -11.52
N PHE A 7 3.25 -1.74 -11.70
CA PHE A 7 2.21 -0.83 -11.22
C PHE A 7 1.34 -1.57 -10.19
N LEU A 8 1.25 -1.03 -8.99
CA LEU A 8 0.42 -1.56 -7.91
C LEU A 8 -0.57 -0.48 -7.47
N SER A 9 -1.85 -0.79 -7.52
CA SER A 9 -2.90 0.07 -6.97
C SER A 9 -3.73 -0.71 -5.98
N GLY A 10 -4.01 -0.11 -4.84
CA GLY A 10 -4.79 -0.79 -3.82
C GLY A 10 -5.06 0.04 -2.58
N HIS A 11 -5.64 -0.65 -1.60
CA HIS A 11 -6.04 -0.05 -0.35
C HIS A 11 -4.85 0.19 0.58
N ASN A 12 -5.00 1.19 1.43
CA ASN A 12 -4.15 1.45 2.58
C ASN A 12 -5.01 1.52 3.83
N ILE A 13 -5.14 0.38 4.53
CA ILE A 13 -5.97 0.24 5.74
C ILE A 13 -5.61 1.24 6.84
N TYR A 14 -4.37 1.75 6.86
CA TYR A 14 -3.93 2.74 7.84
C TYR A 14 -4.45 4.15 7.57
N GLY A 15 -4.81 4.45 6.33
CA GLY A 15 -5.37 5.74 5.92
C GLY A 15 -6.89 5.75 5.77
N MET A 16 -7.58 4.68 6.21
CA MET A 16 -9.04 4.56 6.13
C MET A 16 -9.75 5.08 7.40
N GLY A 17 -10.97 5.57 7.20
CA GLY A 17 -11.85 6.07 8.26
C GLY A 17 -11.53 7.49 8.74
N THR A 18 -11.97 7.79 9.96
CA THR A 18 -11.83 9.10 10.61
C THR A 18 -10.40 9.35 11.09
N ARG A 19 -10.09 10.59 11.51
CA ARG A 19 -8.77 10.92 12.07
C ARG A 19 -8.38 10.02 13.25
N ARG A 20 -9.34 9.69 14.13
CA ARG A 20 -9.11 8.82 15.28
C ARG A 20 -8.78 7.38 14.85
N THR A 21 -9.52 6.82 13.88
CA THR A 21 -9.24 5.47 13.39
C THR A 21 -7.88 5.39 12.71
N LYS A 22 -7.51 6.42 11.92
CA LYS A 22 -6.17 6.51 11.31
C LYS A 22 -5.06 6.55 12.37
N MET A 23 -5.24 7.32 13.45
CA MET A 23 -4.26 7.38 14.54
C MET A 23 -4.07 6.01 15.20
N VAL A 24 -5.16 5.32 15.55
CA VAL A 24 -5.10 3.98 16.15
C VAL A 24 -4.46 2.98 15.18
N ALA A 25 -4.87 2.99 13.90
CA ALA A 25 -4.32 2.09 12.90
C ALA A 25 -2.80 2.30 12.70
N GLN A 26 -2.34 3.55 12.73
CA GLN A 26 -0.91 3.85 12.67
C GLN A 26 -0.15 3.49 13.95
N ALA A 27 -0.76 3.64 15.13
CA ALA A 27 -0.14 3.16 16.36
C ALA A 27 0.04 1.63 16.33
N LEU A 28 -1.00 0.89 15.92
CA LEU A 28 -0.92 -0.57 15.77
C LEU A 28 0.13 -0.99 14.73
N ARG A 29 0.23 -0.25 13.62
CA ARG A 29 1.29 -0.45 12.63
C ARG A 29 2.68 -0.30 13.24
N ASN A 30 2.91 0.80 13.98
CA ASN A 30 4.22 1.08 14.59
C ASN A 30 4.60 0.04 15.65
N LEU A 31 3.62 -0.60 16.30
CA LEU A 31 3.82 -1.69 17.25
C LEU A 31 3.95 -3.08 16.58
N GLY A 32 3.89 -3.17 15.25
CA GLY A 32 3.90 -4.45 14.53
C GLY A 32 2.60 -5.26 14.66
N LEU A 33 1.55 -4.68 15.23
CA LEU A 33 0.26 -5.33 15.52
C LEU A 33 -0.71 -5.31 14.33
N VAL A 34 -0.18 -5.43 13.10
CA VAL A 34 -0.98 -5.37 11.86
C VAL A 34 -1.99 -6.52 11.79
N ARG A 35 -1.63 -7.71 12.30
CA ARG A 35 -2.54 -8.86 12.38
C ARG A 35 -3.74 -8.56 13.28
N LEU A 36 -3.50 -7.91 14.42
CA LEU A 36 -4.56 -7.51 15.35
C LEU A 36 -5.49 -6.48 14.70
N LEU A 37 -4.93 -5.51 13.95
CA LEU A 37 -5.73 -4.55 13.19
C LEU A 37 -6.63 -5.28 12.17
N ARG A 38 -6.08 -6.20 11.37
CA ARG A 38 -6.87 -6.97 10.39
C ARG A 38 -7.94 -7.84 11.07
N PHE A 39 -7.59 -8.47 12.19
CA PHE A 39 -8.53 -9.27 12.98
C PHE A 39 -9.68 -8.42 13.49
N ALA A 40 -9.39 -7.27 14.10
CA ALA A 40 -10.40 -6.34 14.60
C ALA A 40 -11.28 -5.80 13.47
N MET A 41 -10.69 -5.40 12.34
CA MET A 41 -11.43 -4.93 11.17
C MET A 41 -12.38 -6.00 10.63
N THR A 42 -11.94 -7.25 10.53
CA THR A 42 -12.72 -8.34 9.92
C THR A 42 -13.57 -9.11 10.93
N LYS A 43 -13.53 -8.72 12.22
CA LYS A 43 -14.12 -9.48 13.33
C LYS A 43 -13.72 -10.95 13.31
N GLY A 44 -12.46 -11.22 12.93
CA GLY A 44 -11.89 -12.57 12.80
C GLY A 44 -12.20 -13.31 11.50
N LYS A 45 -13.02 -12.78 10.58
CA LYS A 45 -13.37 -13.46 9.32
C LYS A 45 -12.25 -13.44 8.26
N GLY A 46 -11.31 -12.51 8.36
CA GLY A 46 -10.29 -12.28 7.33
C GLY A 46 -10.77 -11.41 6.14
N TYR A 47 -12.08 -11.16 6.03
CA TYR A 47 -12.70 -10.27 5.05
C TYR A 47 -13.86 -9.48 5.66
N GLN A 48 -14.37 -8.48 4.93
CA GLN A 48 -15.63 -7.80 5.23
C GLN A 48 -16.56 -7.92 4.03
N ASP A 49 -17.83 -8.18 4.30
CA ASP A 49 -18.88 -8.02 3.31
C ASP A 49 -19.19 -6.53 3.17
N THR A 50 -19.07 -6.01 1.96
CA THR A 50 -19.36 -4.61 1.65
C THR A 50 -20.49 -4.55 0.63
N THR A 51 -21.38 -3.58 0.80
CA THR A 51 -22.53 -3.39 -0.09
C THR A 51 -22.13 -3.09 -1.52
N TRP A 52 -20.93 -2.54 -1.72
CA TRP A 52 -20.46 -2.05 -3.03
C TRP A 52 -19.52 -3.03 -3.72
N ASP A 53 -18.55 -3.59 -3.00
CA ASP A 53 -17.48 -4.41 -3.58
C ASP A 53 -17.72 -5.92 -3.33
N GLY A 54 -18.81 -6.29 -2.67
CA GLY A 54 -19.08 -7.66 -2.26
C GLY A 54 -18.15 -8.09 -1.13
N VAL A 55 -16.93 -8.51 -1.45
CA VAL A 55 -15.95 -9.01 -0.47
C VAL A 55 -14.71 -8.12 -0.46
N PHE A 56 -14.45 -7.49 0.69
CA PHE A 56 -13.29 -6.65 0.94
C PHE A 56 -12.26 -7.39 1.80
N TYR A 57 -11.01 -7.42 1.33
CA TYR A 57 -9.87 -7.93 2.08
C TYR A 57 -8.97 -6.78 2.55
N PRO A 58 -8.69 -6.63 3.86
CA PRO A 58 -7.81 -5.57 4.36
C PRO A 58 -6.35 -5.85 4.00
N PHE A 59 -5.95 -5.35 2.83
CA PHE A 59 -4.59 -5.42 2.31
C PHE A 59 -3.89 -4.04 2.43
N PRO A 60 -2.83 -3.91 3.24
CA PRO A 60 -2.04 -2.69 3.34
C PRO A 60 -0.95 -2.67 2.26
N LEU A 61 -1.21 -2.04 1.11
CA LEU A 61 -0.20 -1.92 0.04
C LEU A 61 1.12 -1.29 0.52
N VAL A 62 1.04 -0.37 1.49
CA VAL A 62 2.18 0.35 2.07
C VAL A 62 3.23 -0.58 2.69
N GLU A 63 2.85 -1.75 3.21
CA GLU A 63 3.82 -2.72 3.77
C GLU A 63 4.71 -3.35 2.68
N HIS A 64 4.25 -3.36 1.43
CA HIS A 64 4.97 -3.94 0.30
C HIS A 64 5.83 -2.91 -0.45
N VAL A 65 5.64 -1.62 -0.17
CA VAL A 65 6.40 -0.53 -0.82
C VAL A 65 7.92 -0.66 -0.61
N PRO A 66 8.45 -0.97 0.60
CA PRO A 66 9.89 -1.14 0.78
C PRO A 66 10.48 -2.25 -0.10
N MET A 67 9.72 -3.34 -0.27
CA MET A 67 10.11 -4.46 -1.12
C MET A 67 10.21 -4.05 -2.59
N VAL A 68 9.23 -3.28 -3.10
CA VAL A 68 9.28 -2.78 -4.47
C VAL A 68 10.41 -1.78 -4.65
N ARG A 69 10.57 -0.85 -3.70
CA ARG A 69 11.63 0.16 -3.69
C ARG A 69 13.04 -0.45 -3.81
N GLY A 70 13.28 -1.59 -3.17
CA GLY A 70 14.56 -2.30 -3.25
C GLY A 70 14.85 -2.99 -4.59
N ARG A 71 13.89 -3.05 -5.52
CA ARG A 71 14.02 -3.76 -6.82
C ARG A 71 13.88 -2.87 -8.05
N VAL A 72 13.55 -1.60 -7.87
CA VAL A 72 13.32 -0.65 -8.97
C VAL A 72 14.27 0.54 -8.84
N GLY A 73 14.64 1.14 -9.96
CA GLY A 73 15.50 2.32 -9.99
C GLY A 73 14.77 3.59 -9.59
N LYS A 74 13.49 3.67 -9.93
CA LYS A 74 12.61 4.80 -9.60
C LYS A 74 11.28 4.28 -9.07
N LEU A 75 10.76 4.94 -8.03
CA LEU A 75 9.45 4.63 -7.45
C LEU A 75 8.67 5.92 -7.21
N ASP A 76 7.55 6.07 -7.92
CA ASP A 76 6.61 7.17 -7.73
C ASP A 76 5.32 6.64 -7.09
N ALA A 77 4.65 7.46 -6.27
CA ALA A 77 3.44 7.09 -5.57
C ALA A 77 2.42 8.22 -5.58
N ILE A 78 1.14 7.89 -5.77
CA ILE A 78 0.03 8.84 -5.85
C ILE A 78 -1.17 8.33 -5.04
N SER A 79 -1.92 9.26 -4.45
CA SER A 79 -3.24 8.96 -3.88
C SER A 79 -4.28 8.84 -4.98
N THR A 80 -5.06 7.76 -4.99
CA THR A 80 -6.15 7.55 -5.97
C THR A 80 -7.54 7.90 -5.46
N LYS A 81 -7.70 8.24 -4.17
CA LYS A 81 -9.02 8.59 -3.60
C LYS A 81 -9.01 9.75 -2.62
N THR A 82 -8.03 9.82 -1.71
CA THR A 82 -8.03 10.83 -0.64
C THR A 82 -6.71 11.58 -0.61
N PRO A 83 -6.69 12.88 -0.98
CA PRO A 83 -5.47 13.66 -0.93
C PRO A 83 -4.89 13.64 0.50
N ALA A 84 -3.59 13.46 0.58
CA ALA A 84 -2.87 13.36 1.84
C ALA A 84 -1.45 13.92 1.66
N VAL A 85 -1.00 14.73 2.63
CA VAL A 85 0.37 15.28 2.67
C VAL A 85 1.41 14.16 2.62
N ASN A 86 1.16 13.06 3.35
CA ASN A 86 1.97 11.86 3.27
C ASN A 86 1.13 10.71 2.72
N HIS A 87 1.38 10.32 1.47
CA HIS A 87 0.62 9.27 0.80
C HIS A 87 0.71 7.93 1.53
N TYR A 88 1.85 7.55 2.11
CA TYR A 88 1.98 6.27 2.83
C TYR A 88 1.20 6.22 4.14
N ARG A 89 0.94 7.37 4.78
CA ARG A 89 0.31 7.45 6.10
C ARG A 89 -1.15 7.88 6.05
N GLY A 90 -1.51 8.73 5.10
CA GLY A 90 -2.78 9.45 5.12
C GLY A 90 -3.79 9.05 4.05
N THR A 91 -3.35 8.46 2.93
CA THR A 91 -4.27 8.07 1.87
C THR A 91 -4.98 6.76 2.20
N SER A 92 -6.27 6.68 1.86
CA SER A 92 -7.03 5.44 1.92
C SER A 92 -6.70 4.50 0.76
N HIS A 93 -6.27 5.06 -0.38
CA HIS A 93 -5.96 4.32 -1.60
C HIS A 93 -4.67 4.86 -2.22
N LEU A 94 -3.74 3.96 -2.48
CA LEU A 94 -2.40 4.28 -2.95
C LEU A 94 -2.17 3.56 -4.27
N ALA A 95 -1.67 4.29 -5.26
CA ALA A 95 -1.06 3.71 -6.44
C ALA A 95 0.45 3.98 -6.40
N VAL A 96 1.23 2.98 -6.80
CA VAL A 96 2.68 3.02 -6.83
C VAL A 96 3.14 2.47 -8.17
N ILE A 97 4.05 3.20 -8.81
CA ILE A 97 4.69 2.80 -10.06
C ILE A 97 6.19 2.70 -9.83
N GLY A 98 6.74 1.53 -10.09
CA GLY A 98 8.16 1.24 -10.00
C GLY A 98 8.72 1.02 -11.39
N VAL A 99 9.75 1.76 -11.76
CA VAL A 99 10.46 1.63 -13.04
C VAL A 99 11.86 1.11 -12.75
N LYS A 100 12.23 0.01 -13.39
CA LYS A 100 13.57 -0.57 -13.32
C LYS A 100 14.56 0.40 -13.97
N SER A 101 15.71 0.59 -13.33
CA SER A 101 16.77 1.37 -13.94
C SER A 101 17.31 0.58 -15.13
N SER A 102 17.26 1.17 -16.31
CA SER A 102 18.10 0.74 -17.43
C SER A 102 19.53 1.14 -17.08
N GLN A 103 20.29 0.29 -16.38
CA GLN A 103 21.74 0.38 -16.46
C GLN A 103 22.16 -0.22 -17.80
N GLU A 104 22.85 0.59 -18.61
CA GLU A 104 23.52 0.16 -19.83
C GLU A 104 24.43 -1.02 -19.50
N VAL A 105 24.25 -2.11 -20.25
CA VAL A 105 25.23 -3.18 -20.33
C VAL A 105 26.45 -2.54 -21.00
N VAL A 106 27.43 -2.12 -20.20
CA VAL A 106 28.79 -1.90 -20.71
C VAL A 106 29.25 -3.27 -21.18
N GLY A 107 29.23 -3.47 -22.50
CA GLY A 107 29.81 -4.65 -23.12
C GLY A 107 31.31 -4.60 -22.91
N ASP A 108 31.85 -5.59 -22.20
CA ASP A 108 33.26 -5.92 -22.31
C ASP A 108 33.42 -6.63 -23.66
N GLU A 109 34.10 -5.94 -24.59
CA GLU A 109 34.60 -6.48 -25.87
C GLU A 109 35.67 -7.55 -25.65
#